data_AF-A0A7C3NAL5-F1
#
_entry.id   AF-A0A7C3NAL5-F1
#
_cell.length_a   1.000
_cell.length_b   1.000
_cell.length_c   1.000
_cell.angle_alpha   90.00
_cell.angle_beta   90.00
_cell.angle_gamma   90.00
#
_symmetry.space_group_name_H-M   'P 1'
#
loop_
_entity.id
_entity.type
_entity.pdbx_description
1 polymer ?
#
loop_
_entity_poly.entity_id
_entity_poly.type
_entity_poly.pdbx_seq_one_letter_code
_entity_poly.pdbx_strand_id
1 'polypeptide(L)'
;MTKKSATILRVVTVPLILILAFYVALSPNLVYAPVPRIILYFLVSLLPAILLSAESAARFELSIKNFYFFTTGAAAIMFALLFILTWLSKPEQQIAVYHVFDQQGQRVELDKFEDAVDIPVTREGYSVTKFVDRNTIVVIFPEQVGEVELTICRFISCEQRYSGKIGYAGNREANLILGRDLKPNQ
;
A
#
# COMPACT_ATOMS: atom_id res chain seq x y z
N MET A 1 20.61 -36.41 0.10
CA MET A 1 21.39 -35.18 0.32
C MET A 1 22.35 -35.43 1.48
N THR A 2 23.67 -35.29 1.30
CA THR A 2 24.64 -35.57 2.38
C THR A 2 24.57 -34.48 3.44
N LYS A 3 24.75 -34.82 4.73
CA LYS A 3 24.68 -33.86 5.86
C LYS A 3 25.50 -32.59 5.64
N LYS A 4 26.64 -32.67 4.92
CA LYS A 4 27.48 -31.52 4.58
C LYS A 4 26.82 -30.53 3.59
N SER A 5 26.11 -31.01 2.57
CA SER A 5 25.45 -30.12 1.59
C SER A 5 24.28 -29.36 2.19
N ALA A 6 23.53 -29.96 3.12
CA ALA A 6 22.43 -29.28 3.82
C ALA A 6 22.95 -28.15 4.74
N THR A 7 24.09 -28.36 5.41
CA THR A 7 24.70 -27.33 6.26
C THR A 7 25.22 -26.14 5.44
N ILE A 8 25.86 -26.40 4.30
CA ILE A 8 26.37 -25.33 3.42
C ILE A 8 25.20 -24.49 2.87
N LEU A 9 24.11 -25.14 2.44
CA LEU A 9 22.92 -24.43 1.95
C LEU A 9 22.35 -23.51 3.03
N ARG A 10 22.23 -23.95 4.29
CA ARG A 10 21.75 -23.11 5.40
C ARG A 10 22.62 -21.89 5.64
N VAL A 11 23.94 -22.09 5.67
CA VAL A 11 24.91 -21.01 5.95
C VAL A 11 24.86 -19.91 4.89
N VAL A 12 24.50 -20.25 3.64
CA VAL A 12 24.37 -19.26 2.56
C VAL A 12 22.97 -18.66 2.48
N THR A 13 21.92 -19.49 2.59
CA THR A 13 20.54 -19.06 2.35
C THR A 13 20.00 -18.19 3.50
N VAL A 14 20.34 -18.49 4.75
CA VAL A 14 19.90 -17.69 5.92
C VAL A 14 20.37 -16.22 5.86
N PRO A 15 21.66 -15.91 5.66
CA PRO A 15 22.10 -14.52 5.54
C PRO A 15 21.57 -13.85 4.29
N LEU A 16 21.41 -14.56 3.17
CA LEU A 16 20.82 -13.99 1.95
C LEU A 16 19.36 -13.52 2.19
N ILE A 17 18.56 -14.35 2.87
CA ILE A 17 17.18 -14.02 3.25
C ILE A 17 17.15 -12.84 4.21
N LEU A 18 18.04 -12.81 5.21
CA LEU A 18 18.13 -11.72 6.16
C LEU A 18 18.51 -10.41 5.49
N ILE A 19 19.49 -10.42 4.57
CA ILE A 19 19.88 -9.23 3.79
C ILE A 19 18.70 -8.74 2.95
N LEU A 20 17.97 -9.64 2.28
CA LEU A 20 16.81 -9.25 1.48
C LEU A 20 15.68 -8.69 2.36
N ALA A 21 15.42 -9.31 3.51
CA ALA A 21 14.42 -8.82 4.46
C ALA A 21 14.80 -7.45 5.02
N PHE A 22 16.08 -7.22 5.32
CA PHE A 22 16.60 -5.93 5.77
C PHE A 22 16.50 -4.87 4.68
N TYR A 23 16.84 -5.21 3.43
CA TYR A 23 16.71 -4.33 2.28
C TYR A 23 15.27 -3.90 2.04
N VAL A 24 14.32 -4.85 2.09
CA VAL A 24 12.90 -4.52 1.97
C VAL A 24 12.48 -3.67 3.17
N ALA A 25 12.76 -4.06 4.40
CA ALA A 25 12.40 -3.31 5.62
C ALA A 25 12.93 -1.87 5.65
N LEU A 26 14.14 -1.63 5.15
CA LEU A 26 14.76 -0.30 5.07
C LEU A 26 14.27 0.54 3.88
N SER A 27 13.47 -0.03 2.97
CA SER A 27 12.96 0.64 1.79
C SER A 27 11.48 0.99 1.97
N PRO A 28 11.14 2.15 2.56
CA PRO A 28 9.75 2.55 2.84
C PRO A 28 8.89 2.73 1.57
N ASN A 29 9.47 2.74 0.38
CA ASN A 29 8.69 2.69 -0.87
C ASN A 29 8.31 1.25 -1.28
N LEU A 30 9.03 0.24 -0.77
CA LEU A 30 8.82 -1.18 -1.07
C LEU A 30 8.00 -1.89 0.03
N VAL A 31 8.26 -1.63 1.33
CA VAL A 31 7.52 -2.29 2.45
C VAL A 31 6.01 -2.10 2.35
N TYR A 32 5.59 -0.95 1.81
CA TYR A 32 4.21 -0.49 1.79
C TYR A 32 3.47 -0.81 0.50
N ALA A 33 4.12 -1.52 -0.44
CA ALA A 33 3.44 -2.11 -1.58
C ALA A 33 2.97 -3.54 -1.19
N PRO A 34 1.81 -3.99 -1.68
CA PRO A 34 1.26 -5.31 -1.32
C PRO A 34 2.18 -6.47 -1.74
N VAL A 35 2.91 -6.32 -2.85
CA VAL A 35 3.76 -7.39 -3.42
C VAL A 35 5.04 -7.63 -2.61
N PRO A 36 5.85 -6.62 -2.23
CA PRO A 36 7.04 -6.85 -1.41
C PRO A 36 6.73 -7.36 0.00
N ARG A 37 5.55 -7.05 0.57
CA ARG A 37 5.11 -7.56 1.87
C ARG A 37 4.84 -9.06 1.85
N ILE A 38 4.19 -9.56 0.79
CA ILE A 38 3.99 -11.00 0.55
C ILE A 38 5.34 -11.71 0.39
N ILE A 39 6.28 -11.09 -0.34
CA ILE A 39 7.65 -11.63 -0.50
C ILE A 39 8.38 -11.67 0.84
N LEU A 40 8.27 -10.63 1.67
CA LEU A 40 8.81 -10.60 3.04
C LEU A 40 8.21 -11.71 3.90
N TYR A 41 6.89 -11.88 3.91
CA TYR A 41 6.22 -12.92 4.66
C TYR A 41 6.59 -14.32 4.19
N PHE A 42 6.75 -14.51 2.88
CA PHE A 42 7.27 -15.73 2.31
C PHE A 42 8.72 -15.98 2.78
N LEU A 43 9.61 -15.00 2.68
CA LEU A 43 11.01 -15.14 3.09
C LEU A 43 11.18 -15.40 4.60
N VAL A 44 10.43 -14.70 5.44
CA VAL A 44 10.44 -14.89 6.91
C VAL A 44 9.87 -16.26 7.28
N SER A 45 8.84 -16.73 6.60
CA SER A 45 8.32 -18.08 6.85
C SER A 45 9.28 -19.18 6.37
N LEU A 46 10.19 -18.87 5.41
CA LEU A 46 11.16 -19.83 4.85
C LEU A 46 12.30 -20.11 5.83
N LEU A 47 12.62 -19.14 6.67
CA LEU A 47 13.65 -19.23 7.70
C LEU A 47 13.40 -20.39 8.68
N PRO A 48 12.25 -20.52 9.36
CA PRO A 48 11.94 -21.66 10.21
C PRO A 48 12.01 -23.00 9.48
N ALA A 49 11.50 -23.07 8.26
CA ALA A 49 11.53 -24.28 7.43
C ALA A 49 12.97 -24.75 7.13
N ILE A 50 13.84 -23.82 6.74
CA ILE A 50 15.24 -24.07 6.44
C ILE A 50 16.04 -24.39 7.71
N LEU A 51 15.81 -23.65 8.81
CA LEU A 51 16.54 -23.80 10.07
C LEU A 51 16.19 -25.12 10.79
N LEU A 52 14.91 -25.48 10.83
CA LEU A 52 14.43 -26.63 11.60
C LEU A 52 14.50 -27.95 10.83
N SER A 53 14.93 -27.97 9.57
CA SER A 53 14.88 -29.18 8.73
C SER A 53 13.46 -29.75 8.60
N ALA A 54 12.43 -28.90 8.66
CA ALA A 54 11.02 -29.31 8.65
C ALA A 54 10.55 -29.77 7.25
N GLU A 55 11.44 -30.38 6.47
CA GLU A 55 11.18 -30.88 5.12
C GLU A 55 10.24 -32.10 5.12
N SER A 56 10.01 -32.75 6.28
CA SER A 56 9.39 -34.08 6.32
C SER A 56 8.13 -34.27 7.17
N ALA A 57 7.64 -33.29 7.95
CA ALA A 57 6.61 -33.58 8.96
C ALA A 57 5.34 -32.70 8.96
N ALA A 58 5.31 -31.55 8.29
CA ALA A 58 4.11 -30.71 8.27
C ALA A 58 3.23 -31.01 7.06
N ARG A 59 1.92 -31.14 7.24
CA ARG A 59 0.95 -31.29 6.15
C ARG A 59 -0.12 -30.21 6.32
N PHE A 60 -0.30 -29.40 5.29
CA PHE A 60 -1.39 -28.42 5.21
C PHE A 60 -2.37 -28.88 4.16
N GLU A 61 -3.62 -29.03 4.59
CA GLU A 61 -4.71 -29.49 3.76
C GLU A 61 -5.82 -28.46 3.85
N LEU A 62 -6.16 -27.88 2.70
CA LEU A 62 -7.23 -26.89 2.59
C LEU A 62 -8.31 -27.48 1.69
N SER A 63 -9.47 -27.72 2.28
CA SER A 63 -10.66 -28.22 1.59
C SER A 63 -11.72 -27.14 1.61
N ILE A 64 -12.02 -26.58 0.43
CA ILE A 64 -13.14 -25.67 0.21
C ILE A 64 -13.99 -26.32 -0.87
N LYS A 65 -15.29 -26.50 -0.62
CA LYS A 65 -16.31 -27.10 -1.52
C LYS A 65 -15.81 -27.37 -2.96
N ASN A 66 -15.50 -28.64 -3.26
CA ASN A 66 -14.98 -29.18 -4.53
C ASN A 66 -13.53 -28.83 -4.92
N PHE A 67 -12.74 -28.23 -4.03
CA PHE A 67 -11.32 -27.92 -4.23
C PHE A 67 -10.48 -28.51 -3.09
N TYR A 68 -9.46 -29.28 -3.45
CA TYR A 68 -8.52 -29.90 -2.51
C TYR A 68 -7.12 -29.40 -2.81
N PHE A 69 -6.56 -28.61 -1.89
CA PHE A 69 -5.16 -28.19 -1.94
C PHE A 69 -4.38 -28.92 -0.85
N PHE A 70 -3.38 -29.70 -1.25
CA PHE A 70 -2.47 -30.39 -0.35
C PHE A 70 -1.06 -29.86 -0.55
N THR A 71 -0.41 -29.47 0.54
CA THR A 71 1.01 -29.13 0.54
C THR A 71 1.68 -29.75 1.76
N THR A 72 2.93 -30.18 1.61
CA THR A 72 3.68 -30.93 2.63
C THR A 72 5.03 -30.28 2.91
N GLY A 73 5.58 -30.56 4.08
CA GLY A 73 6.88 -30.07 4.55
C GLY A 73 6.88 -28.58 4.84
N ALA A 74 8.03 -27.96 4.59
CA ALA A 74 8.28 -26.53 4.72
C ALA A 74 7.17 -25.65 4.12
N ALA A 75 6.70 -25.98 2.91
CA ALA A 75 5.70 -25.20 2.19
C ALA A 75 4.35 -25.10 2.92
N ALA A 76 3.94 -26.12 3.68
CA ALA A 76 2.72 -26.11 4.48
C ALA A 76 2.77 -25.07 5.60
N ILE A 77 3.89 -25.02 6.32
CA ILE A 77 4.13 -24.04 7.38
C ILE A 77 4.17 -22.64 6.78
N MET A 78 4.80 -22.47 5.61
CA MET A 78 4.87 -21.20 4.89
C MET A 78 3.50 -20.62 4.59
N PHE A 79 2.63 -21.43 3.98
CA PHE A 79 1.28 -21.01 3.61
C PHE A 79 0.43 -20.69 4.84
N ALA A 80 0.51 -21.49 5.89
CA ALA A 80 -0.22 -21.23 7.13
C ALA A 80 0.25 -19.92 7.80
N LEU A 81 1.56 -19.70 7.88
CA LEU A 81 2.14 -18.52 8.51
C LEU A 81 1.87 -17.26 7.69
N LEU A 82 1.94 -17.36 6.36
CA LEU A 82 1.59 -16.28 5.45
C LEU A 82 0.10 -15.93 5.56
N PHE A 83 -0.78 -16.92 5.62
CA PHE A 83 -2.22 -16.70 5.85
C PHE A 83 -2.49 -15.98 7.17
N ILE A 84 -1.85 -16.41 8.26
CA ILE A 84 -1.98 -15.76 9.58
C ILE A 84 -1.45 -14.32 9.53
N LEU A 85 -0.31 -14.08 8.91
CA LEU A 85 0.28 -12.74 8.80
C LEU A 85 -0.59 -11.81 7.96
N THR A 86 -1.17 -12.30 6.86
CA THR A 86 -2.13 -11.54 6.04
C THR A 86 -3.43 -11.28 6.80
N TRP A 87 -3.90 -12.22 7.61
CA TRP A 87 -5.10 -12.02 8.43
C TRP A 87 -4.88 -11.04 9.59
N LEU A 88 -3.69 -11.03 10.19
CA LEU A 88 -3.31 -10.12 11.27
C LEU A 88 -2.88 -8.74 10.80
N SER A 89 -2.44 -8.60 9.55
CA SER A 89 -2.08 -7.29 9.01
C SER A 89 -3.33 -6.41 8.93
N LYS A 90 -3.34 -5.32 9.71
CA LYS A 90 -4.38 -4.29 9.61
C LYS A 90 -4.37 -3.68 8.20
N PRO A 91 -5.54 -3.35 7.63
CA PRO A 91 -5.63 -2.66 6.36
C PRO A 91 -4.91 -1.31 6.49
N GLU A 92 -3.94 -1.12 5.61
CA GLU A 92 -3.05 0.04 5.65
C GLU A 92 -3.78 1.23 5.04
N GLN A 93 -3.92 2.31 5.82
CA GLN A 93 -4.53 3.54 5.33
C GLN A 93 -3.65 4.14 4.24
N GLN A 94 -4.24 4.34 3.07
CA GLN A 94 -3.55 4.85 1.90
C GLN A 94 -3.50 6.37 1.97
N ILE A 95 -2.41 6.93 2.48
CA ILE A 95 -2.23 8.39 2.61
C ILE A 95 -1.54 8.93 1.35
N ALA A 96 -2.13 9.95 0.74
CA ALA A 96 -1.53 10.74 -0.32
C ALA A 96 -1.55 12.23 0.04
N VAL A 97 -0.54 12.95 -0.40
CA VAL A 97 -0.29 14.36 -0.15
C VAL A 97 -0.23 15.06 -1.50
N TYR A 98 -1.03 16.11 -1.65
CA TYR A 98 -1.11 16.88 -2.89
C TYR A 98 -0.76 18.33 -2.62
N HIS A 99 0.22 18.85 -3.36
CA HIS A 99 0.57 20.27 -3.33
C HIS A 99 -0.10 21.00 -4.49
N VAL A 100 -0.88 22.03 -4.19
CA VAL A 100 -1.72 22.73 -5.18
C VAL A 100 -1.01 23.99 -5.67
N PHE A 101 -0.94 24.10 -7.00
CA PHE A 101 -0.33 25.21 -7.72
C PHE A 101 -1.27 25.76 -8.79
N ASP A 102 -1.11 27.03 -9.12
CA ASP A 102 -1.78 27.68 -10.24
C ASP A 102 -1.04 27.43 -11.57
N GLN A 103 -1.64 27.82 -12.69
CA GLN A 103 -1.03 27.74 -14.03
C GLN A 103 0.31 28.48 -14.14
N GLN A 104 0.50 29.55 -13.35
CA GLN A 104 1.76 30.30 -13.28
C GLN A 104 2.77 29.68 -12.30
N GLY A 105 2.47 28.52 -11.70
CA GLY A 105 3.35 27.84 -10.72
C GLY A 105 3.35 28.47 -9.33
N GLN A 106 2.44 29.40 -9.04
CA GLN A 106 2.27 29.98 -7.71
C GLN A 106 1.46 29.05 -6.80
N ARG A 107 1.79 29.04 -5.51
CA ARG A 107 1.05 28.24 -4.50
C ARG A 107 -0.34 28.84 -4.29
N VAL A 108 -1.34 27.97 -4.23
CA VAL A 108 -2.71 28.37 -3.92
C VAL A 108 -2.96 28.12 -2.43
N GLU A 109 -3.30 29.16 -1.68
CA GLU A 109 -3.59 29.05 -0.25
C GLU A 109 -5.06 28.62 -0.05
N LEU A 110 -5.24 27.41 0.46
CA LEU A 110 -6.52 26.72 0.66
C LEU A 110 -6.98 26.75 2.14
N ASP A 111 -6.11 27.16 3.06
CA ASP A 111 -6.38 27.24 4.50
C ASP A 111 -7.22 28.47 4.90
N LYS A 112 -7.44 29.41 3.98
CA LYS A 112 -8.19 30.64 4.27
C LYS A 112 -9.69 30.44 4.39
N PHE A 113 -10.24 29.30 3.99
CA PHE A 113 -11.69 29.02 4.00
C PHE A 113 -11.97 27.53 4.21
N GLU A 114 -12.95 27.21 5.07
CA GLU A 114 -13.23 25.84 5.51
C GLU A 114 -13.70 24.92 4.36
N ASP A 115 -14.40 25.46 3.36
CA ASP A 115 -14.93 24.70 2.21
C ASP A 115 -14.06 24.81 0.95
N ALA A 116 -12.76 25.09 1.10
CA ALA A 116 -11.85 25.24 -0.04
C ALA A 116 -11.67 23.97 -0.85
N VAL A 117 -11.76 22.82 -0.17
CA VAL A 117 -11.50 21.52 -0.74
C VAL A 117 -12.68 20.62 -0.43
N ASP A 118 -13.32 20.11 -1.47
CA ASP A 118 -14.38 19.13 -1.36
C ASP A 118 -14.02 17.80 -2.01
N ILE A 119 -14.36 16.72 -1.32
CA ILE A 119 -14.22 15.34 -1.80
C ILE A 119 -15.56 14.68 -1.51
N PRO A 120 -16.44 14.54 -2.52
CA PRO A 120 -17.74 13.91 -2.32
C PRO A 120 -17.57 12.44 -1.92
N VAL A 121 -18.57 11.93 -1.20
CA VAL A 121 -18.66 10.50 -0.88
C VAL A 121 -18.64 9.71 -2.19
N THR A 122 -17.86 8.63 -2.24
CA THR A 122 -17.79 7.81 -3.45
C THR A 122 -19.15 7.20 -3.78
N ARG A 123 -19.34 6.75 -5.03
CA ARG A 123 -20.59 6.09 -5.46
C ARG A 123 -20.95 4.86 -4.61
N GLU A 124 -19.96 4.27 -3.96
CA GLU A 124 -20.08 3.09 -3.10
C GLU A 124 -20.33 3.45 -1.63
N GLY A 125 -20.42 4.73 -1.29
CA GLY A 125 -20.71 5.21 0.06
C GLY A 125 -19.48 5.38 0.96
N TYR A 126 -18.27 5.28 0.41
CA TYR A 126 -17.05 5.47 1.19
C TYR A 126 -16.72 6.95 1.35
N SER A 127 -16.51 7.36 2.60
CA SER A 127 -16.00 8.70 2.95
C SER A 127 -14.48 8.68 2.97
N VAL A 128 -13.88 9.67 2.32
CA VAL A 128 -12.43 9.89 2.32
C VAL A 128 -12.11 11.02 3.28
N THR A 129 -11.14 10.83 4.16
CA THR A 129 -10.73 11.88 5.10
C THR A 129 -9.73 12.81 4.42
N LYS A 130 -9.95 14.12 4.57
CA LYS A 130 -9.07 15.16 4.02
C LYS A 130 -8.60 16.10 5.14
N PHE A 131 -7.35 16.55 5.04
CA PHE A 131 -6.78 17.63 5.84
C PHE A 131 -6.16 18.66 4.91
N VAL A 132 -6.37 19.93 5.20
CA VAL A 132 -5.85 21.03 4.40
C VAL A 132 -4.90 21.84 5.27
N ASP A 133 -3.68 22.04 4.78
CA ASP A 133 -2.67 22.91 5.39
C ASP A 133 -2.04 23.79 4.31
N ARG A 134 -2.37 25.08 4.32
CA ARG A 134 -1.96 26.07 3.32
C ARG A 134 -2.25 25.60 1.89
N ASN A 135 -1.23 25.22 1.14
CA ASN A 135 -1.36 24.75 -0.24
C ASN A 135 -1.31 23.22 -0.36
N THR A 136 -1.37 22.50 0.75
CA THR A 136 -1.21 21.06 0.82
C THR A 136 -2.50 20.40 1.26
N ILE A 137 -2.89 19.35 0.55
CA ILE A 137 -4.06 18.53 0.85
C ILE A 137 -3.58 17.12 1.17
N VAL A 138 -3.79 16.68 2.39
CA VAL A 138 -3.55 15.30 2.80
C VAL A 138 -4.86 14.54 2.70
N VAL A 139 -4.85 13.45 1.94
CA VAL A 139 -6.04 12.63 1.66
C VAL A 139 -5.76 11.21 2.14
N ILE A 140 -6.68 10.66 2.93
CA ILE A 140 -6.61 9.30 3.46
C ILE A 140 -7.67 8.45 2.76
N PHE A 141 -7.21 7.64 1.81
CA PHE A 141 -8.04 6.74 1.04
C PHE A 141 -8.37 5.46 1.85
N PRO A 142 -9.65 5.06 1.90
CA PRO A 142 -10.04 3.70 2.27
C PRO A 142 -9.44 2.69 1.30
N GLU A 143 -9.16 1.48 1.78
CA GLU A 143 -8.51 0.42 0.98
C GLU A 143 -9.26 0.08 -0.32
N GLN A 144 -10.58 0.21 -0.30
CA GLN A 144 -11.46 -0.10 -1.44
C GLN A 144 -11.46 0.99 -2.51
N VAL A 145 -10.90 2.17 -2.23
CA VAL A 145 -11.02 3.37 -3.07
C VAL A 145 -9.66 3.72 -3.66
N GLY A 146 -9.46 3.39 -4.94
CA GLY A 146 -8.22 3.74 -5.66
C GLY A 146 -8.17 5.17 -6.20
N GLU A 147 -9.34 5.79 -6.43
CA GLU A 147 -9.49 7.10 -7.07
C GLU A 147 -10.73 7.81 -6.52
N VAL A 148 -10.63 9.13 -6.30
CA VAL A 148 -11.76 10.01 -5.94
C VAL A 148 -11.74 11.27 -6.76
N GLU A 149 -12.91 11.91 -6.85
CA GLU A 149 -13.03 13.25 -7.39
C GLU A 149 -12.67 14.28 -6.33
N LEU A 150 -11.77 15.20 -6.66
CA LEU A 150 -11.38 16.34 -5.84
C LEU A 150 -11.92 17.60 -6.50
N THR A 151 -12.63 18.41 -5.72
CA THR A 151 -13.06 19.75 -6.12
C THR A 151 -12.33 20.79 -5.28
N ILE A 152 -11.71 21.77 -5.92
CA ILE A 152 -11.04 22.90 -5.27
C ILE A 152 -11.75 24.19 -5.67
N CYS A 153 -12.17 24.97 -4.69
CA CYS A 153 -12.57 26.36 -4.89
C CYS A 153 -11.34 27.26 -4.76
N ARG A 154 -11.12 28.18 -5.70
CA ARG A 154 -9.94 29.07 -5.68
C ARG A 154 -10.15 30.37 -4.91
N PHE A 155 -11.39 30.83 -4.79
CA PHE A 155 -11.74 32.13 -4.19
C PHE A 155 -12.82 31.97 -3.12
N ILE A 156 -12.92 32.95 -2.22
CA ILE A 156 -13.91 33.00 -1.12
C ILE A 156 -15.34 32.87 -1.65
N SER A 157 -15.63 33.37 -2.85
CA SER A 157 -16.95 33.25 -3.49
C SER A 157 -17.19 31.90 -4.17
N CYS A 158 -16.23 30.98 -4.18
CA CYS A 158 -16.28 29.69 -4.90
C CYS A 158 -16.69 29.81 -6.40
N GLU A 159 -16.56 31.00 -7.01
CA GLU A 159 -16.97 31.26 -8.40
C GLU A 159 -16.20 30.41 -9.41
N GLN A 160 -14.96 30.07 -9.10
CA GLN A 160 -14.13 29.17 -9.90
C GLN A 160 -13.87 27.89 -9.12
N ARG A 161 -14.54 26.83 -9.54
CA ARG A 161 -14.34 25.46 -9.06
C ARG A 161 -13.50 24.70 -10.05
N TYR A 162 -12.51 23.98 -9.57
CA TYR A 162 -11.69 23.07 -10.34
C TYR A 162 -11.96 21.65 -9.88
N SER A 163 -12.35 20.78 -10.79
CA SER A 163 -12.62 19.36 -10.51
C SER A 163 -11.61 18.48 -11.24
N GLY A 164 -11.27 17.36 -10.63
CA GLY A 164 -10.47 16.35 -11.29
C GLY A 164 -10.30 15.14 -10.41
N LYS A 165 -9.73 14.09 -10.98
CA LYS A 165 -9.56 12.84 -10.26
C LYS A 165 -8.18 12.76 -9.64
N ILE A 166 -8.15 12.36 -8.38
CA ILE A 166 -6.94 12.06 -7.63
C ILE A 166 -6.99 10.61 -7.17
N GLY A 167 -5.86 9.95 -7.12
CA GLY A 167 -5.79 8.57 -6.67
C GLY A 167 -4.49 8.26 -5.98
N TYR A 168 -4.48 7.12 -5.31
CA TYR A 168 -3.30 6.60 -4.61
C TYR A 168 -2.29 5.93 -5.58
N ALA A 169 -2.62 5.83 -6.87
CA ALA A 169 -1.82 5.11 -7.86
C ALA A 169 -0.49 5.82 -8.19
N GLY A 170 0.56 5.51 -7.41
CA GLY A 170 1.95 5.61 -7.85
C GLY A 170 2.85 6.50 -6.98
N ASN A 171 2.39 7.68 -6.57
CA ASN A 171 3.20 8.62 -5.80
C ASN A 171 2.40 9.17 -4.61
N ARG A 172 2.95 8.99 -3.39
CA ARG A 172 2.37 9.53 -2.15
C ARG A 172 2.39 11.05 -2.09
N GLU A 173 3.24 11.68 -2.89
CA GLU A 173 3.34 13.12 -3.03
C GLU A 173 3.19 13.49 -4.50
N ALA A 174 2.26 14.38 -4.81
CA ALA A 174 2.04 14.87 -6.17
C ALA A 174 1.73 16.36 -6.19
N ASN A 175 2.13 17.03 -7.27
CA ASN A 175 1.77 18.42 -7.50
C ASN A 175 0.52 18.46 -8.37
N LEU A 176 -0.53 19.14 -7.91
CA LEU A 176 -1.76 19.38 -8.66
C LEU A 176 -1.74 20.80 -9.22
N ILE A 177 -1.82 20.91 -10.54
CA ILE A 177 -1.86 22.20 -11.23
C ILE A 177 -3.31 22.52 -11.62
N LEU A 178 -3.85 23.61 -11.07
CA LEU A 178 -5.17 24.12 -11.43
C LEU A 178 -5.20 24.49 -12.92
N GLY A 179 -6.25 24.07 -13.62
CA GLY A 179 -6.43 24.26 -15.05
C GLY A 179 -5.66 23.29 -15.96
N ARG A 180 -4.79 22.43 -15.40
CA ARG A 180 -4.15 21.33 -16.14
C ARG A 180 -4.62 19.97 -15.63
N ASP A 181 -4.36 19.70 -14.35
CA ASP A 181 -4.69 18.43 -13.71
C ASP A 181 -6.12 18.46 -13.13
N LEU A 182 -6.52 19.62 -12.60
CA LEU A 182 -7.89 19.91 -12.19
C LEU A 182 -8.51 20.90 -13.18
N LYS A 183 -9.61 20.54 -13.85
CA LYS A 183 -10.25 21.36 -14.88
C LYS A 183 -11.29 22.29 -14.26
N PRO A 184 -11.45 23.52 -14.77
CA PRO A 184 -12.53 24.38 -14.30
C PRO A 184 -13.89 23.74 -14.63
N ASN A 185 -14.77 23.63 -13.63
CA ASN A 185 -16.18 23.32 -13.84
C ASN A 185 -16.82 24.54 -14.52
N GLN A 186 -17.35 24.34 -15.73
CA GLN A 186 -18.20 25.32 -16.42
C GLN A 186 -19.62 25.26 -15.88
#